data_AF-A0A7R8APV9-F1
#
_entry.id   AF-A0A7R8APV9-F1
#
_cell.length_a   1.000
_cell.length_b   1.000
_cell.length_c   1.000
_cell.angle_alpha   90.00
_cell.angle_beta   90.00
_cell.angle_gamma   90.00
#
_symmetry.space_group_name_H-M   'P 1'
#
loop_
_entity.id
_entity.type
_entity.pdbx_description
1 polymer ?
#
loop_
_entity_poly.entity_id
_entity_poly.type
_entity_poly.pdbx_seq_one_letter_code
_entity_poly.pdbx_strand_id
1 'polypeptide(L)'
;MPLLKWYNQWPGGIPSYIRRHEQPVDDVEAATRAWRHFVREQWTETQGVAADQQRRALVERWATADQQLRDRYGCQAPEDEPGFEDTENDACLVGHLDYKLNDVYICITAWTPEKQALLAKCIVALFSWDGSQSHLTQDMSMLLPFEANGNTNQGDQDIVSRFKFRQSVARPNFLDMHMAQDGIALFTDDAPKLIIDDRTLDTGLALWVEFATNGPPERAYRSQMLIEDLAYLFLEVYSNMDPLRNVLDQMGDDEEHEDPDVVLEDQPVDMRRPFTEVYIVGTYDGENGHEQKKEELYRQLDRYVPGFREAEDQGNGLAIGYALERILADEGGPLRIMDAAEDYERNLEVS
;
A
#
# COMPACT_ATOMS: atom_id res chain seq x y z
N MET A 1 6.65 -14.22 2.73
CA MET A 1 6.05 -12.91 2.44
C MET A 1 4.64 -13.13 1.89
N PRO A 2 3.58 -12.53 2.47
CA PRO A 2 2.23 -12.60 1.94
C PRO A 2 1.88 -11.40 1.02
N LEU A 3 1.07 -11.67 0.00
CA LEU A 3 0.34 -10.71 -0.81
C LEU A 3 -1.14 -10.83 -0.46
N LEU A 4 -1.64 -9.86 0.29
CA LEU A 4 -3.00 -9.86 0.84
C LEU A 4 -3.96 -9.22 -0.16
N LYS A 5 -4.90 -10.02 -0.65
CA LYS A 5 -5.95 -9.55 -1.55
C LYS A 5 -7.12 -8.99 -0.76
N TRP A 6 -7.37 -7.71 -0.97
CA TRP A 6 -8.51 -6.99 -0.43
C TRP A 6 -9.57 -6.83 -1.52
N TYR A 7 -10.66 -7.59 -1.41
CA TYR A 7 -11.84 -7.39 -2.25
C TYR A 7 -12.82 -6.45 -1.56
N ASN A 8 -13.45 -5.57 -2.35
CA ASN A 8 -14.53 -4.63 -2.00
C ASN A 8 -15.25 -4.99 -0.70
N GLN A 9 -14.71 -4.49 0.41
CA GLN A 9 -15.10 -4.90 1.75
C GLN A 9 -16.45 -4.33 2.18
N TRP A 10 -16.88 -3.22 1.56
CA TRP A 10 -18.23 -2.71 1.72
C TRP A 10 -19.15 -3.27 0.64
N PRO A 11 -20.32 -3.84 1.00
CA PRO A 11 -21.32 -4.25 0.03
C PRO A 11 -21.76 -3.05 -0.84
N GLY A 12 -21.36 -3.03 -2.11
CA GLY A 12 -21.69 -1.95 -3.03
C GLY A 12 -20.72 -0.75 -3.02
N GLY A 13 -19.56 -0.86 -2.36
CA GLY A 13 -18.58 0.22 -2.24
C GLY A 13 -18.73 1.04 -0.95
N ILE A 14 -17.78 1.94 -0.68
CA ILE A 14 -17.80 2.77 0.53
C ILE A 14 -19.04 3.67 0.50
N PRO A 15 -19.91 3.64 1.54
CA PRO A 15 -21.10 4.46 1.57
C PRO A 15 -20.81 5.97 1.52
N SER A 16 -21.56 6.71 0.69
CA SER A 16 -21.31 8.13 0.43
C SER A 16 -21.53 9.07 1.63
N TYR A 17 -22.17 8.60 2.70
CA TYR A 17 -22.31 9.36 3.95
C TYR A 17 -21.05 9.30 4.82
N ILE A 18 -20.13 8.37 4.56
CA ILE A 18 -18.80 8.37 5.17
C ILE A 18 -17.97 9.39 4.39
N ARG A 19 -17.66 10.51 5.05
CA ARG A 19 -16.89 11.62 4.48
C ARG A 19 -15.56 11.73 5.21
N ARG A 20 -14.55 12.33 4.56
CA ARG A 20 -13.27 12.70 5.17
C ARG A 20 -13.16 14.20 5.35
N HIS A 21 -12.36 14.64 6.32
CA HIS A 21 -11.95 16.04 6.39
C HIS A 21 -11.03 16.36 5.21
N GLU A 22 -11.23 17.51 4.58
CA GLU A 22 -10.37 17.99 3.49
C GLU A 22 -9.10 18.68 4.00
N GLN A 23 -9.12 19.12 5.25
CA GLN A 23 -8.01 19.84 5.87
C GLN A 23 -7.40 19.00 6.99
N PRO A 24 -6.07 19.07 7.21
CA PRO A 24 -5.44 18.50 8.39
C PRO A 24 -6.07 19.03 9.69
N VAL A 25 -5.98 18.23 10.75
CA VAL A 25 -6.43 18.62 12.09
C VAL A 25 -5.22 18.57 13.03
N ASP A 26 -4.93 19.68 13.69
CA ASP A 26 -3.75 19.83 14.55
C ASP A 26 -3.78 18.90 15.78
N ASP A 27 -4.95 18.70 16.37
CA ASP A 27 -5.15 17.87 17.56
C ASP A 27 -6.15 16.74 17.26
N VAL A 28 -5.66 15.71 16.58
CA VAL A 28 -6.45 14.52 16.25
C VAL A 28 -6.91 13.79 17.52
N GLU A 29 -6.12 13.84 18.60
CA GLU A 29 -6.47 13.17 19.84
C GLU A 29 -7.71 13.78 20.49
N ALA A 30 -7.73 15.10 20.65
CA ALA A 30 -8.90 15.79 21.17
C ALA A 30 -10.10 15.65 20.22
N ALA A 31 -9.88 15.74 18.90
CA ALA A 31 -10.96 15.67 17.91
C ALA A 31 -11.68 14.29 17.89
N THR A 32 -10.95 13.22 18.21
CA THR A 32 -11.42 11.83 18.11
C THR A 32 -11.80 11.22 19.47
N ARG A 33 -11.64 11.97 20.56
CA ARG A 33 -11.93 11.53 21.94
C ARG A 33 -13.29 10.86 22.11
N ALA A 34 -14.35 11.51 21.62
CA ALA A 34 -15.72 10.99 21.71
C ALA A 34 -15.91 9.69 20.91
N TRP A 35 -15.25 9.58 19.76
CA TRP A 35 -15.28 8.40 18.90
C TRP A 35 -14.59 7.21 19.56
N ARG A 36 -13.39 7.40 20.14
CA ARG A 36 -12.67 6.34 20.85
C ARG A 36 -13.48 5.78 22.01
N HIS A 37 -14.08 6.67 22.80
CA HIS A 37 -14.97 6.30 23.89
C HIS A 37 -16.18 5.49 23.41
N PHE A 38 -16.82 5.93 22.32
CA PHE A 38 -17.94 5.22 21.69
C PHE A 38 -17.54 3.83 21.21
N VAL A 39 -16.41 3.70 20.51
CA VAL A 39 -15.94 2.40 20.00
C VAL A 39 -15.70 1.44 21.16
N ARG A 40 -15.01 1.87 22.23
CA ARG A 40 -14.74 1.01 23.40
C ARG A 40 -16.02 0.58 24.11
N GLU A 41 -16.99 1.49 24.26
CA GLU A 41 -18.27 1.15 24.90
C GLU A 41 -19.12 0.19 24.05
N GLN A 42 -19.07 0.33 22.72
CA GLN A 42 -19.89 -0.47 21.80
C GLN A 42 -19.19 -1.70 21.24
N TRP A 43 -17.90 -1.86 21.48
CA TRP A 43 -17.16 -3.05 21.05
C TRP A 43 -17.63 -4.27 21.84
N THR A 44 -17.64 -5.42 21.19
CA THR A 44 -17.91 -6.71 21.79
C THR A 44 -16.84 -7.64 21.26
N GLU A 45 -16.24 -8.45 22.12
CA GLU A 45 -15.16 -9.35 21.74
C GLU A 45 -15.62 -10.27 20.59
N THR A 46 -15.13 -9.96 19.40
CA THR A 46 -15.36 -10.70 18.17
C THR A 46 -14.06 -10.74 17.38
N GLN A 47 -13.98 -11.68 16.44
CA GLN A 47 -12.76 -11.98 15.70
C GLN A 47 -13.06 -12.15 14.21
N GLY A 48 -12.07 -11.85 13.37
CA GLY A 48 -12.08 -12.10 11.94
C GLY A 48 -13.13 -11.32 11.18
N VAL A 49 -13.87 -12.02 10.31
CA VAL A 49 -14.92 -11.40 9.48
C VAL A 49 -15.98 -10.69 10.33
N ALA A 50 -16.31 -11.23 11.52
CA ALA A 50 -17.24 -10.59 12.44
C ALA A 50 -16.69 -9.29 13.02
N ALA A 51 -15.39 -9.25 13.35
CA ALA A 51 -14.71 -8.03 13.80
C ALA A 51 -14.69 -6.96 12.70
N ASP A 52 -14.38 -7.33 11.44
CA ASP A 52 -14.43 -6.40 10.31
C ASP A 52 -15.86 -5.85 10.07
N GLN A 53 -16.89 -6.70 10.17
CA GLN A 53 -18.29 -6.27 10.10
C GLN A 53 -18.65 -5.32 11.24
N GLN A 54 -18.19 -5.59 12.46
CA GLN A 54 -18.45 -4.73 13.61
C GLN A 54 -17.78 -3.37 13.47
N ARG A 55 -16.52 -3.31 13.02
CA ARG A 55 -15.82 -2.05 12.74
C ARG A 55 -16.57 -1.20 11.72
N ARG A 56 -17.02 -1.80 10.61
CA ARG A 56 -17.86 -1.11 9.61
C ARG A 56 -19.18 -0.60 10.21
N ALA A 57 -19.86 -1.42 11.02
CA ALA A 57 -21.11 -1.02 11.66
C ALA A 57 -20.91 0.16 12.64
N LEU A 58 -19.79 0.21 13.35
CA LEU A 58 -19.45 1.33 14.24
C LEU A 58 -19.19 2.62 13.46
N VAL A 59 -18.41 2.53 12.37
CA VAL A 59 -18.18 3.66 11.46
C VAL A 59 -19.49 4.18 10.89
N GLU A 60 -20.34 3.28 10.38
CA GLU A 60 -21.64 3.65 9.82
C GLU A 60 -22.54 4.32 10.86
N ARG A 61 -22.62 3.75 12.08
CA ARG A 61 -23.45 4.29 13.15
C ARG A 61 -22.98 5.67 13.60
N TRP A 62 -21.67 5.92 13.66
CA TRP A 62 -21.15 7.23 14.03
C TRP A 62 -21.32 8.27 12.90
N ALA A 63 -21.02 7.88 11.66
CA ALA A 63 -21.18 8.73 10.47
C ALA A 63 -22.63 9.20 10.28
N THR A 64 -23.60 8.34 10.59
CA THR A 64 -25.04 8.60 10.42
C THR A 64 -25.74 9.12 11.68
N ALA A 65 -25.09 9.09 12.84
CA ALA A 65 -25.65 9.57 14.09
C ALA A 65 -25.98 11.08 14.04
N ASP A 66 -27.00 11.46 14.80
CA ASP A 66 -27.24 12.88 15.08
C ASP A 66 -26.16 13.46 15.99
N GLN A 67 -26.03 14.79 15.97
CA GLN A 67 -25.04 15.48 16.79
C GLN A 67 -25.31 15.31 18.29
N GLN A 68 -26.57 15.12 18.70
CA GLN A 68 -26.94 14.93 20.10
C GLN A 68 -26.32 13.65 20.69
N LEU A 69 -26.31 12.56 19.92
CA LEU A 69 -25.66 11.31 20.32
C LEU A 69 -24.15 11.51 20.47
N ARG A 70 -23.51 12.18 19.51
CA ARG A 70 -22.05 12.40 19.52
C ARG A 70 -21.63 13.33 20.66
N ASP A 71 -22.40 14.39 20.91
CA ASP A 71 -22.16 15.32 22.03
C ASP A 71 -22.30 14.62 23.38
N ARG A 72 -23.25 13.67 23.50
CA ARG A 72 -23.39 12.84 24.70
C ARG A 72 -22.12 12.02 24.96
N TYR A 73 -21.59 11.34 23.94
CA TYR A 73 -20.31 10.62 24.06
C TYR A 73 -19.15 11.57 24.35
N GLY A 74 -19.13 12.77 23.75
CA GLY A 74 -18.11 13.79 24.02
C GLY A 74 -18.12 14.32 25.46
N CYS A 75 -19.29 14.38 26.09
CA CYS A 75 -19.44 14.75 27.51
C CYS A 75 -19.12 13.61 28.48
N GLN A 76 -19.27 12.36 28.04
CA GLN A 76 -19.01 11.16 28.85
C GLN A 76 -17.56 10.70 28.79
N ALA A 77 -16.89 10.97 27.66
CA ALA A 77 -15.50 10.62 27.46
C ALA A 77 -14.61 11.33 28.51
N PRO A 78 -13.76 10.58 29.24
CA PRO A 78 -12.68 11.12 30.07
C PRO A 78 -11.82 12.13 29.30
N GLU A 79 -11.26 13.11 30.01
CA GLU A 79 -10.35 14.08 29.40
C GLU A 79 -9.07 13.39 28.87
N ASP A 80 -8.65 12.32 29.53
CA ASP A 80 -7.50 11.46 29.23
C ASP A 80 -7.87 10.17 28.49
N GLU A 81 -8.96 10.17 27.71
CA GLU A 81 -9.36 9.01 26.91
C GLU A 81 -8.22 8.57 25.96
N PRO A 82 -7.65 7.37 26.15
CA PRO A 82 -6.40 6.98 25.50
C PRO A 82 -6.57 6.86 23.98
N GLY A 83 -5.48 7.06 23.24
CA GLY A 83 -5.40 6.72 21.82
C GLY A 83 -5.62 5.23 21.58
N PHE A 84 -5.80 4.84 20.32
CA PHE A 84 -5.69 3.44 19.93
C PHE A 84 -4.20 3.14 19.72
N GLU A 85 -3.63 2.21 20.49
CA GLU A 85 -2.18 1.94 20.46
C GLU A 85 -1.88 0.49 20.05
N ASP A 86 -2.50 -0.48 20.72
CA ASP A 86 -2.23 -1.90 20.49
C ASP A 86 -3.41 -2.80 20.84
N THR A 87 -3.29 -4.07 20.47
CA THR A 87 -4.32 -5.08 20.74
C THR A 87 -4.39 -5.51 22.20
N GLU A 88 -3.37 -5.19 23.03
CA GLU A 88 -3.37 -5.49 24.47
C GLU A 88 -4.38 -4.60 25.21
N ASN A 89 -4.46 -3.33 24.79
CA ASN A 89 -5.32 -2.34 25.39
C ASN A 89 -6.67 -2.19 24.65
N ASP A 90 -6.73 -2.50 23.36
CA ASP A 90 -7.91 -2.30 22.53
C ASP A 90 -8.28 -3.53 21.68
N ALA A 91 -9.25 -4.30 22.18
CA ALA A 91 -9.78 -5.49 21.48
C ALA A 91 -10.36 -5.19 20.08
N CYS A 92 -10.73 -3.93 19.79
CA CYS A 92 -11.19 -3.51 18.47
C CYS A 92 -10.10 -3.51 17.40
N LEU A 93 -8.84 -3.60 17.81
CA LEU A 93 -7.67 -3.66 16.92
C LEU A 93 -7.31 -5.10 16.54
N VAL A 94 -7.88 -6.11 17.21
CA VAL A 94 -7.64 -7.51 16.90
C VAL A 94 -7.95 -7.82 15.43
N GLY A 95 -6.97 -8.45 14.76
CA GLY A 95 -7.04 -8.84 13.36
C GLY A 95 -6.56 -7.82 12.35
N HIS A 96 -6.01 -6.70 12.82
CA HIS A 96 -5.06 -5.91 12.05
C HIS A 96 -3.66 -6.45 12.30
N LEU A 97 -2.89 -6.60 11.22
CA LEU A 97 -1.49 -6.99 11.32
C LEU A 97 -0.75 -5.92 12.12
N ASP A 98 0.14 -6.40 13.00
CA ASP A 98 0.99 -5.63 13.90
C ASP A 98 1.38 -4.24 13.38
N TYR A 99 0.88 -3.19 14.06
CA TYR A 99 1.32 -1.78 14.16
C TYR A 99 1.83 -1.00 12.93
N LYS A 100 1.98 -1.60 11.75
CA LYS A 100 2.42 -0.96 10.51
C LYS A 100 1.45 -1.31 9.41
N LEU A 101 0.79 -0.28 8.88
CA LEU A 101 0.16 -0.39 7.58
C LEU A 101 1.24 -0.76 6.56
N ASN A 102 0.88 -1.61 5.59
CA ASN A 102 1.82 -2.08 4.59
C ASN A 102 2.52 -0.92 3.88
N ASP A 103 3.78 -1.10 3.52
CA ASP A 103 4.56 -0.10 2.79
C ASP A 103 4.22 -0.11 1.29
N VAL A 104 3.82 -1.28 0.77
CA VAL A 104 3.58 -1.50 -0.67
C VAL A 104 2.12 -1.85 -0.94
N TYR A 105 1.50 -1.08 -1.84
CA TYR A 105 0.12 -1.28 -2.27
C TYR A 105 0.02 -1.53 -3.78
N ILE A 106 -0.68 -2.59 -4.17
CA ILE A 106 -1.00 -2.92 -5.55
C ILE A 106 -2.44 -2.51 -5.83
N CYS A 107 -2.63 -1.46 -6.65
CA CYS A 107 -3.92 -0.83 -6.92
C CYS A 107 -4.27 -0.96 -8.41
N ILE A 108 -4.75 -2.14 -8.82
CA ILE A 108 -5.02 -2.44 -10.24
C ILE A 108 -6.52 -2.56 -10.51
N THR A 109 -6.94 -2.17 -11.70
CA THR A 109 -8.38 -2.12 -12.04
C THR A 109 -8.96 -3.49 -12.41
N ALA A 110 -8.12 -4.44 -12.82
CA ALA A 110 -8.53 -5.76 -13.26
C ALA A 110 -7.41 -6.81 -13.12
N TRP A 111 -7.79 -8.07 -12.89
CA TRP A 111 -6.87 -9.20 -12.75
C TRP A 111 -6.72 -9.99 -14.04
N THR A 112 -6.23 -9.35 -15.12
CA THR A 112 -6.04 -10.00 -16.42
C THR A 112 -4.72 -10.78 -16.49
N PRO A 113 -4.57 -11.76 -17.40
CA PRO A 113 -3.31 -12.49 -17.56
C PRO A 113 -2.12 -11.58 -17.88
N GLU A 114 -2.33 -10.54 -18.68
CA GLU A 114 -1.30 -9.54 -19.00
C GLU A 114 -0.88 -8.75 -17.76
N LYS A 115 -1.85 -8.23 -16.98
CA LYS A 115 -1.56 -7.49 -15.75
C LYS A 115 -0.87 -8.36 -14.70
N GLN A 116 -1.20 -9.65 -14.63
CA GLN A 116 -0.49 -10.60 -13.77
C GLN A 116 0.98 -10.76 -14.19
N ALA A 117 1.26 -10.88 -15.49
CA ALA A 117 2.63 -10.99 -15.99
C ALA A 117 3.44 -9.70 -15.78
N LEU A 118 2.82 -8.53 -15.94
CA LEU A 118 3.44 -7.24 -15.64
C LEU A 118 3.68 -7.07 -14.14
N LEU A 119 2.70 -7.42 -13.31
CA LEU A 119 2.82 -7.38 -11.85
C LEU A 119 3.93 -8.31 -11.34
N ALA A 120 4.11 -9.48 -11.97
CA ALA A 120 5.22 -10.37 -11.64
C ALA A 120 6.57 -9.66 -11.72
N LYS A 121 6.78 -8.81 -12.75
CA LYS A 121 8.02 -8.00 -12.88
C LYS A 121 8.15 -7.00 -11.74
N CYS A 122 7.08 -6.32 -11.38
CA CYS A 122 7.09 -5.36 -10.26
C CYS A 122 7.41 -6.05 -8.93
N ILE A 123 6.84 -7.23 -8.66
CA ILE A 123 7.15 -8.03 -7.46
C ILE A 123 8.62 -8.48 -7.48
N VAL A 124 9.12 -8.92 -8.64
CA VAL A 124 10.53 -9.32 -8.80
C VAL A 124 11.48 -8.12 -8.62
N ALA A 125 11.06 -6.91 -8.99
CA ALA A 125 11.86 -5.72 -8.73
C ALA A 125 12.02 -5.39 -7.23
N LEU A 126 11.14 -5.90 -6.36
CA LEU A 126 11.16 -5.67 -4.92
C LEU A 126 12.13 -6.60 -4.15
N PHE A 127 12.97 -7.38 -4.82
CA PHE A 127 14.08 -8.06 -4.15
C PHE A 127 15.23 -7.07 -3.83
N SER A 128 16.01 -7.36 -2.79
CA SER A 128 17.20 -6.57 -2.44
C SER A 128 18.35 -6.71 -3.45
N TRP A 129 18.37 -7.78 -4.25
CA TRP A 129 19.43 -8.13 -5.22
C TRP A 129 20.86 -8.18 -4.66
N ASP A 130 21.01 -8.22 -3.33
CA ASP A 130 22.28 -8.34 -2.60
C ASP A 130 22.75 -9.81 -2.44
N GLY A 131 22.10 -10.73 -3.14
CA GLY A 131 22.32 -12.17 -3.04
C GLY A 131 21.50 -12.84 -1.94
N SER A 132 20.94 -12.07 -0.99
CA SER A 132 19.94 -12.56 -0.05
C SER A 132 18.59 -12.69 -0.77
N GLN A 133 17.84 -13.78 -0.52
CA GLN A 133 16.51 -13.99 -1.13
C GLN A 133 15.43 -13.15 -0.43
N SER A 134 15.80 -11.93 -0.02
CA SER A 134 14.99 -11.07 0.82
C SER A 134 14.24 -10.07 -0.07
N HIS A 135 12.97 -9.85 0.25
CA HIS A 135 12.24 -8.72 -0.32
C HIS A 135 12.47 -7.47 0.51
N LEU A 136 12.30 -6.32 -0.13
CA LEU A 136 12.38 -5.00 0.50
C LEU A 136 11.24 -4.76 1.50
N THR A 137 10.11 -5.46 1.32
CA THR A 137 8.92 -5.35 2.16
C THR A 137 8.54 -6.68 2.80
N GLN A 138 7.92 -6.64 3.97
CA GLN A 138 7.47 -7.84 4.70
C GLN A 138 6.11 -8.33 4.22
N ASP A 139 5.26 -7.43 3.75
CA ASP A 139 3.90 -7.72 3.30
C ASP A 139 3.40 -6.71 2.26
N MET A 140 2.58 -7.20 1.33
CA MET A 140 2.00 -6.37 0.27
C MET A 140 0.48 -6.43 0.34
N SER A 141 -0.15 -5.29 0.10
CA SER A 141 -1.60 -5.16 0.09
C SER A 141 -2.13 -4.91 -1.31
N MET A 142 -3.08 -5.71 -1.77
CA MET A 142 -3.67 -5.57 -3.10
C MET A 142 -5.12 -5.11 -3.02
N LEU A 143 -5.39 -3.92 -3.53
CA LEU A 143 -6.73 -3.35 -3.67
C LEU A 143 -7.26 -3.67 -5.08
N LEU A 144 -8.19 -4.63 -5.19
CA LEU A 144 -8.71 -5.11 -6.48
C LEU A 144 -10.24 -5.33 -6.43
N PRO A 145 -11.01 -4.83 -7.43
CA PRO A 145 -10.61 -3.82 -8.40
C PRO A 145 -10.43 -2.46 -7.72
N PHE A 146 -9.38 -1.73 -8.08
CA PHE A 146 -9.31 -0.30 -7.79
C PHE A 146 -10.15 0.44 -8.85
N GLU A 147 -11.09 1.29 -8.44
CA GLU A 147 -12.03 1.94 -9.36
C GLU A 147 -11.30 2.79 -10.40
N ALA A 148 -11.44 2.45 -11.68
CA ALA A 148 -10.99 3.30 -12.78
C ALA A 148 -11.95 4.49 -12.91
N ASN A 149 -11.45 5.73 -12.91
CA ASN A 149 -12.26 6.83 -13.40
C ASN A 149 -12.47 6.71 -14.91
N GLY A 150 -13.68 7.05 -15.36
CA GLY A 150 -14.00 7.22 -16.79
C GLY A 150 -13.31 8.43 -17.46
N ASN A 151 -12.36 9.08 -16.78
CA ASN A 151 -11.66 10.26 -17.26
C ASN A 151 -10.15 10.02 -17.25
N THR A 152 -9.64 9.45 -18.34
CA THR A 152 -8.27 8.94 -18.51
C THR A 152 -7.16 10.01 -18.50
N ASN A 153 -7.52 11.30 -18.45
CA ASN A 153 -6.59 12.41 -18.56
C ASN A 153 -6.09 12.96 -17.19
N GLN A 154 -6.52 12.36 -16.07
CA GLN A 154 -6.21 12.78 -14.69
C GLN A 154 -5.72 11.64 -13.80
N GLY A 155 -5.23 10.53 -14.39
CA GLY A 155 -5.01 9.24 -13.71
C GLY A 155 -4.27 9.31 -12.37
N ASP A 156 -3.18 10.08 -12.27
CA ASP A 156 -2.37 10.16 -11.05
C ASP A 156 -3.03 10.99 -9.94
N GLN A 157 -3.58 12.15 -10.28
CA GLN A 157 -4.35 12.97 -9.32
C GLN A 157 -5.56 12.20 -8.78
N ASP A 158 -6.13 11.29 -9.58
CA ASP A 158 -7.26 10.46 -9.17
C ASP A 158 -6.86 9.37 -8.17
N ILE A 159 -5.76 8.66 -8.39
CA ILE A 159 -5.31 7.62 -7.43
C ILE A 159 -4.82 8.26 -6.13
N VAL A 160 -3.99 9.30 -6.19
CA VAL A 160 -3.45 9.98 -5.01
C VAL A 160 -4.59 10.50 -4.13
N SER A 161 -5.58 11.18 -4.73
CA SER A 161 -6.69 11.75 -3.97
C SER A 161 -7.61 10.70 -3.34
N ARG A 162 -7.71 9.48 -3.89
CA ARG A 162 -8.64 8.44 -3.42
C ARG A 162 -7.98 7.37 -2.57
N PHE A 163 -6.69 7.16 -2.75
CA PHE A 163 -5.95 6.05 -2.19
C PHE A 163 -6.10 6.01 -0.67
N LYS A 164 -5.77 7.10 0.03
CA LYS A 164 -5.81 7.14 1.50
C LYS A 164 -7.21 6.81 2.04
N PHE A 165 -8.24 7.48 1.50
CA PHE A 165 -9.61 7.20 1.90
C PHE A 165 -9.98 5.73 1.67
N ARG A 166 -9.61 5.15 0.53
CA ARG A 166 -9.92 3.75 0.23
C ARG A 166 -9.13 2.78 1.09
N GLN A 167 -7.84 3.01 1.27
CA GLN A 167 -6.95 2.22 2.11
C GLN A 167 -7.48 2.13 3.54
N SER A 168 -7.78 3.27 4.15
CA SER A 168 -8.18 3.35 5.56
C SER A 168 -9.64 2.95 5.80
N VAL A 169 -10.56 3.23 4.85
CA VAL A 169 -12.01 3.02 5.04
C VAL A 169 -12.48 1.68 4.49
N ALA A 170 -11.86 1.11 3.44
CA ALA A 170 -12.31 -0.17 2.89
C ALA A 170 -12.30 -1.25 3.97
N ARG A 171 -11.22 -1.31 4.75
CA ARG A 171 -11.15 -2.06 6.00
C ARG A 171 -10.80 -1.11 7.12
N PRO A 172 -11.79 -0.59 7.89
CA PRO A 172 -11.51 0.36 8.95
C PRO A 172 -10.43 -0.18 9.90
N ASN A 173 -9.25 0.43 9.88
CA ASN A 173 -8.18 0.18 10.83
C ASN A 173 -8.16 1.34 11.82
N PHE A 174 -8.56 1.11 13.06
CA PHE A 174 -8.67 2.19 14.04
C PHE A 174 -7.31 2.69 14.57
N LEU A 175 -6.19 2.13 14.12
CA LEU A 175 -4.86 2.74 14.28
C LEU A 175 -4.62 3.92 13.31
N ASP A 176 -5.32 3.94 12.18
CA ASP A 176 -5.18 4.97 11.14
C ASP A 176 -6.46 5.78 10.96
N MET A 177 -7.60 5.10 10.82
CA MET A 177 -8.91 5.70 10.65
C MET A 177 -9.57 6.00 11.99
N HIS A 178 -9.81 7.28 12.24
CA HIS A 178 -10.64 7.77 13.33
C HIS A 178 -11.84 8.55 12.80
N MET A 179 -12.72 8.98 13.70
CA MET A 179 -13.80 9.89 13.35
C MET A 179 -13.87 11.05 14.34
N ALA A 180 -14.05 12.26 13.82
CA ALA A 180 -14.27 13.44 14.64
C ALA A 180 -15.65 13.42 15.30
N GLN A 181 -15.88 14.30 16.28
CA GLN A 181 -17.17 14.47 16.94
C GLN A 181 -18.30 14.92 16.00
N ASP A 182 -17.99 15.44 14.80
CA ASP A 182 -18.98 15.77 13.76
C ASP A 182 -19.25 14.59 12.79
N GLY A 183 -18.68 13.42 13.07
CA GLY A 183 -18.90 12.19 12.32
C GLY A 183 -18.16 12.11 10.99
N ILE A 184 -17.14 12.97 10.78
CA ILE A 184 -16.28 12.94 9.60
C ILE A 184 -14.99 12.15 9.92
N ALA A 185 -14.53 11.35 8.97
CA ALA A 185 -13.32 10.55 9.12
C ALA A 185 -12.04 11.41 9.14
N LEU A 186 -11.12 11.00 10.00
CA LEU A 186 -9.77 11.52 10.14
C LEU A 186 -8.76 10.38 9.93
N PHE A 187 -7.60 10.68 9.36
CA PHE A 187 -6.56 9.69 9.07
C PHE A 187 -5.23 10.13 9.68
N THR A 188 -4.55 9.24 10.39
CA THR A 188 -3.32 9.55 11.14
C THR A 188 -2.05 8.99 10.50
N ASP A 189 -2.13 7.95 9.67
CA ASP A 189 -0.93 7.42 9.01
C ASP A 189 -0.49 8.35 7.87
N ASP A 190 0.64 8.98 8.09
CA ASP A 190 1.36 9.90 7.21
C ASP A 190 2.60 9.26 6.57
N ALA A 191 2.90 7.99 6.89
CA ALA A 191 4.10 7.35 6.38
C ALA A 191 4.04 7.25 4.83
N PRO A 192 5.19 7.42 4.15
CA PRO A 192 5.27 7.24 2.70
C PRO A 192 4.75 5.88 2.25
N LYS A 193 4.15 5.83 1.05
CA LYS A 193 3.56 4.64 0.45
C LYS A 193 4.12 4.41 -0.94
N LEU A 194 4.44 3.16 -1.28
CA LEU A 194 4.77 2.75 -2.64
C LEU A 194 3.55 2.10 -3.30
N ILE A 195 3.03 2.75 -4.34
CA ILE A 195 1.83 2.31 -5.06
C ILE A 195 2.22 1.76 -6.44
N ILE A 196 1.83 0.52 -6.69
CA ILE A 196 1.92 -0.17 -7.98
C ILE A 196 0.52 -0.17 -8.60
N ASP A 197 0.27 0.71 -9.55
CA ASP A 197 -1.01 0.84 -10.23
C ASP A 197 -0.96 0.37 -11.69
N ASP A 198 -2.08 0.48 -12.40
CA ASP A 198 -2.14 0.14 -13.83
C ASP A 198 -1.09 0.90 -14.66
N ARG A 199 -0.81 2.16 -14.33
CA ARG A 199 0.22 2.95 -15.02
C ARG A 199 1.61 2.40 -14.72
N THR A 200 1.90 2.01 -13.49
CA THR A 200 3.16 1.32 -13.13
C THR A 200 3.32 0.04 -13.92
N LEU A 201 2.26 -0.75 -14.12
CA LEU A 201 2.33 -1.97 -14.94
C LEU A 201 2.68 -1.66 -16.41
N ASP A 202 2.23 -0.54 -16.95
CA ASP A 202 2.49 -0.15 -18.33
C ASP A 202 3.85 0.56 -18.53
N THR A 203 4.30 1.36 -17.55
CA THR A 203 5.47 2.26 -17.70
C THR A 203 6.67 1.87 -16.83
N GLY A 204 6.50 0.96 -15.88
CA GLY A 204 7.52 0.62 -14.89
C GLY A 204 7.78 1.71 -13.84
N LEU A 205 6.96 2.77 -13.81
CA LEU A 205 7.09 3.87 -12.86
C LEU A 205 6.15 3.68 -11.66
N ALA A 206 6.68 3.32 -10.50
CA ALA A 206 5.90 3.22 -9.27
C ALA A 206 5.66 4.59 -8.66
N LEU A 207 4.48 4.76 -8.06
CA LEU A 207 4.08 6.01 -7.45
C LEU A 207 4.40 5.98 -5.95
N TRP A 208 5.39 6.78 -5.54
CA TRP A 208 5.64 7.14 -4.16
C TRP A 208 4.70 8.26 -3.74
N VAL A 209 4.07 8.13 -2.58
CA VAL A 209 3.21 9.19 -2.03
C VAL A 209 3.44 9.34 -0.54
N GLU A 210 3.66 10.57 -0.09
CA GLU A 210 3.64 10.96 1.32
C GLU A 210 2.34 11.75 1.57
N PHE A 211 1.57 11.34 2.58
CA PHE A 211 0.28 11.94 2.88
C PHE A 211 0.39 12.79 4.14
N ALA A 212 -0.25 13.95 4.14
CA ALA A 212 -0.51 14.67 5.36
C ALA A 212 -1.58 13.94 6.19
N THR A 213 -1.69 14.28 7.46
CA THR A 213 -2.86 13.96 8.28
C THR A 213 -4.15 14.29 7.51
N ASN A 214 -5.10 13.36 7.52
CA ASN A 214 -6.38 13.36 6.77
C ASN A 214 -6.29 13.11 5.26
N GLY A 215 -5.11 12.77 4.75
CA GLY A 215 -4.97 12.20 3.42
C GLY A 215 -4.84 13.13 2.20
N PRO A 216 -4.72 14.47 2.30
CA PRO A 216 -4.11 15.22 1.22
C PRO A 216 -2.68 14.72 0.96
N PRO A 217 -2.23 14.62 -0.30
CA PRO A 217 -0.83 14.37 -0.58
C PRO A 217 0.02 15.59 -0.19
N GLU A 218 1.17 15.34 0.45
CA GLU A 218 2.22 16.34 0.60
C GLU A 218 3.20 16.28 -0.57
N ARG A 219 3.54 15.06 -0.99
CA ARG A 219 4.47 14.79 -2.09
C ARG A 219 4.03 13.53 -2.84
N ALA A 220 4.20 13.55 -4.16
CA ALA A 220 3.99 12.38 -5.01
C ALA A 220 5.05 12.34 -6.13
N TYR A 221 5.65 11.17 -6.34
CA TYR A 221 6.73 10.97 -7.31
C TYR A 221 6.60 9.63 -8.03
N ARG A 222 6.86 9.60 -9.33
CA ARG A 222 6.92 8.38 -10.12
C ARG A 222 8.36 8.01 -10.43
N SER A 223 8.90 7.04 -9.69
CA SER A 223 10.26 6.52 -9.92
C SER A 223 10.24 5.20 -10.70
N GLN A 224 11.30 4.94 -11.46
CA GLN A 224 11.48 3.65 -12.10
C GLN A 224 11.64 2.54 -11.05
N MET A 225 10.89 1.44 -11.20
CA MET A 225 11.02 0.27 -10.31
C MET A 225 12.13 -0.68 -10.74
N LEU A 226 12.39 -0.80 -12.04
CA LEU A 226 13.34 -1.78 -12.59
C LEU A 226 14.74 -1.15 -12.69
N ILE A 227 15.26 -0.71 -11.54
CA ILE A 227 16.62 -0.17 -11.37
C ILE A 227 17.21 -0.72 -10.07
N GLU A 228 18.54 -0.76 -9.97
CA GLU A 228 19.20 -1.19 -8.74
C GLU A 228 18.99 -0.23 -7.57
N ASP A 229 18.90 1.06 -7.86
CA ASP A 229 18.76 2.10 -6.83
C ASP A 229 17.40 2.01 -6.12
N LEU A 230 16.41 1.27 -6.64
CA LEU A 230 15.12 1.08 -5.95
C LEU A 230 15.32 0.53 -4.54
N ALA A 231 16.22 -0.44 -4.37
CA ALA A 231 16.52 -1.02 -3.06
C ALA A 231 17.10 0.03 -2.10
N TYR A 232 17.96 0.91 -2.60
CA TYR A 232 18.52 2.01 -1.83
C TYR A 232 17.44 3.02 -1.42
N LEU A 233 16.59 3.44 -2.35
CA LEU A 233 15.48 4.37 -2.08
C LEU A 233 14.51 3.80 -1.05
N PHE A 234 14.17 2.51 -1.19
CA PHE A 234 13.26 1.85 -0.25
C PHE A 234 13.85 1.82 1.17
N LEU A 235 15.15 1.57 1.31
CA LEU A 235 15.83 1.58 2.61
C LEU A 235 15.87 2.98 3.22
N GLU A 236 16.19 4.02 2.45
CA GLU A 236 16.18 5.41 2.93
C GLU A 236 14.78 5.81 3.42
N VAL A 237 13.73 5.54 2.63
CA VAL A 237 12.36 5.90 2.99
C VAL A 237 11.86 5.12 4.23
N TYR A 238 11.98 3.80 4.26
CA TYR A 238 11.30 2.99 5.29
C TYR A 238 12.19 2.55 6.46
N SER A 239 13.49 2.35 6.23
CA SER A 239 14.40 1.93 7.31
C SER A 239 15.00 3.13 8.05
N ASN A 240 15.33 4.20 7.31
CA ASN A 240 15.84 5.44 7.92
C ASN A 240 14.72 6.41 8.31
N MET A 241 13.48 6.16 7.85
CA MET A 241 12.32 7.04 8.05
C MET A 241 12.58 8.43 7.48
N ASP A 242 13.33 8.52 6.38
CA ASP A 242 13.63 9.79 5.76
C ASP A 242 12.40 10.31 4.99
N PRO A 243 12.01 11.59 5.17
CA PRO A 243 10.93 12.21 4.41
C PRO A 243 11.15 12.06 2.91
N LEU A 244 10.08 11.81 2.16
CA LEU A 244 10.18 11.49 0.73
C LEU A 244 10.92 12.59 -0.05
N ARG A 245 10.70 13.87 0.32
CA ARG A 245 11.41 15.01 -0.27
C ARG A 245 12.94 14.87 -0.17
N ASN A 246 13.47 14.41 0.97
CA ASN A 246 14.91 14.38 1.21
C ASN A 246 15.58 13.28 0.39
N VAL A 247 14.88 12.16 0.19
CA VAL A 247 15.37 11.01 -0.57
C VAL A 247 15.37 11.33 -2.06
N LEU A 248 14.33 11.99 -2.56
CA LEU A 248 14.18 12.34 -3.97
C LEU A 248 15.09 13.50 -4.40
N ASP A 249 15.27 14.53 -3.56
CA ASP A 249 16.21 15.63 -3.84
C ASP A 249 17.64 15.10 -4.07
N GLN A 250 18.03 14.03 -3.37
CA GLN A 250 19.34 13.39 -3.53
C GLN A 250 19.50 12.65 -4.87
N MET A 251 18.40 12.36 -5.58
CA MET A 251 18.42 11.70 -6.89
C MET A 251 18.57 12.68 -8.08
N GLY A 252 18.67 13.99 -7.81
CA GLY A 252 18.97 14.98 -8.85
C GLY A 252 17.79 15.82 -9.33
N ASP A 253 16.63 15.74 -8.67
CA ASP A 253 15.53 16.69 -8.85
C ASP A 253 15.81 17.97 -8.06
N ASP A 254 16.70 18.80 -8.60
CA ASP A 254 17.09 20.11 -8.05
C ASP A 254 16.10 21.23 -8.47
N GLU A 255 14.90 20.89 -8.95
CA GLU A 255 13.93 21.90 -9.39
C GLU A 255 12.93 22.25 -8.28
N GLU A 256 12.86 23.55 -7.99
CA GLU A 256 11.97 24.28 -7.08
C GLU A 256 10.47 24.03 -7.37
N HIS A 257 10.01 22.79 -7.29
CA HIS A 257 8.62 22.41 -7.50
C HIS A 257 7.91 22.44 -6.15
N GLU A 258 7.45 23.64 -5.80
CA GLU A 258 6.65 23.92 -4.60
C GLU A 258 5.18 23.46 -4.73
N ASP A 259 4.73 23.00 -5.90
CA ASP A 259 3.33 22.60 -6.12
C ASP A 259 3.11 21.11 -5.79
N PRO A 260 2.45 20.77 -4.67
CA PRO A 260 2.17 19.39 -4.28
C PRO A 260 1.17 18.70 -5.23
N ASP A 261 0.48 19.44 -6.12
CA ASP A 261 -0.48 18.88 -7.07
C ASP A 261 0.18 18.32 -8.35
N VAL A 262 1.49 18.54 -8.54
CA VAL A 262 2.27 18.05 -9.67
C VAL A 262 3.03 16.78 -9.28
N VAL A 263 2.75 15.68 -9.98
CA VAL A 263 3.49 14.42 -9.83
C VAL A 263 4.70 14.45 -10.76
N LEU A 264 5.91 14.40 -10.20
CA LEU A 264 7.15 14.31 -10.96
C LEU A 264 7.39 12.88 -11.43
N GLU A 265 8.15 12.69 -12.52
CA GLU A 265 8.36 11.36 -13.08
C GLU A 265 9.71 11.16 -13.77
N ASP A 266 10.29 9.98 -13.56
CA ASP A 266 11.41 9.44 -14.33
C ASP A 266 11.01 9.14 -15.79
N GLN A 267 12.00 8.79 -16.62
CA GLN A 267 11.74 8.24 -17.95
C GLN A 267 11.07 6.85 -17.86
N PRO A 268 9.94 6.64 -18.55
CA PRO A 268 9.25 5.35 -18.54
C PRO A 268 10.05 4.27 -19.28
N VAL A 269 9.80 3.02 -18.91
CA VAL A 269 10.35 1.84 -19.58
C VAL A 269 9.27 0.99 -20.24
N ASP A 270 9.66 0.27 -21.29
CA ASP A 270 8.76 -0.69 -21.93
C ASP A 270 8.70 -1.98 -21.11
N MET A 271 7.70 -2.07 -20.24
CA MET A 271 7.43 -3.22 -19.38
C MET A 271 7.10 -4.50 -20.16
N ARG A 272 6.90 -4.45 -21.49
CA ARG A 272 6.66 -5.62 -22.33
C ARG A 272 7.95 -6.30 -22.78
N ARG A 273 9.12 -5.67 -22.58
CA ARG A 273 10.43 -6.30 -22.81
C ARG A 273 10.82 -7.23 -21.66
N PRO A 274 11.63 -8.28 -21.90
CA PRO A 274 12.09 -9.19 -20.84
C PRO A 274 12.68 -8.44 -19.64
N PHE A 275 12.42 -8.93 -18.42
CA PHE A 275 12.83 -8.25 -17.18
C PHE A 275 14.30 -7.85 -17.17
N THR A 276 15.19 -8.75 -17.59
CA THR A 276 16.64 -8.48 -17.63
C THR A 276 17.03 -7.41 -18.63
N GLU A 277 16.28 -7.23 -19.71
CA GLU A 277 16.58 -6.15 -20.65
C GLU A 277 16.19 -4.79 -20.08
N VAL A 278 15.10 -4.73 -19.31
CA VAL A 278 14.63 -3.48 -18.71
C VAL A 278 15.50 -3.11 -17.51
N TYR A 279 15.78 -4.08 -16.63
CA TYR A 279 16.56 -3.88 -15.41
C TYR A 279 18.00 -3.43 -15.70
N ILE A 280 18.67 -4.04 -16.70
CA ILE A 280 20.07 -3.71 -17.03
C ILE A 280 20.20 -2.38 -17.77
N VAL A 281 19.22 -1.98 -18.58
CA VAL A 281 19.23 -0.68 -19.26
C VAL A 281 19.17 0.48 -18.26
N GLY A 282 18.54 0.26 -17.10
CA GLY A 282 18.54 1.23 -16.00
C GLY A 282 19.83 1.30 -15.19
N THR A 283 20.76 0.36 -15.35
CA THR A 283 22.02 0.31 -14.58
C THR A 283 23.19 0.84 -15.42
N TYR A 284 23.85 1.89 -14.95
CA TYR A 284 25.02 2.44 -15.63
C TYR A 284 26.26 1.56 -15.37
N ASP A 285 26.59 0.69 -16.30
CA ASP A 285 27.83 -0.10 -16.25
C ASP A 285 28.57 -0.01 -17.58
N GLY A 286 29.90 0.11 -17.56
CA GLY A 286 30.68 0.18 -18.81
C GLY A 286 30.52 -1.06 -19.71
N GLU A 287 31.12 -1.02 -20.91
CA GLU A 287 30.96 -2.03 -21.99
C GLU A 287 31.12 -3.51 -21.57
N ASN A 288 31.94 -3.82 -20.56
CA ASN A 288 32.15 -5.19 -20.06
C ASN A 288 31.41 -5.50 -18.74
N GLY A 289 30.90 -4.50 -18.03
CA GLY A 289 30.15 -4.67 -16.78
C GLY A 289 28.75 -5.21 -17.03
N HIS A 290 28.12 -4.78 -18.14
CA HIS A 290 26.80 -5.24 -18.53
C HIS A 290 26.70 -6.77 -18.71
N GLU A 291 27.67 -7.42 -19.34
CA GLU A 291 27.55 -8.86 -19.64
C GLU A 291 27.71 -9.74 -18.39
N GLN A 292 28.65 -9.41 -17.50
CA GLN A 292 28.83 -10.14 -16.24
C GLN A 292 27.62 -9.95 -15.31
N LYS A 293 27.11 -8.72 -15.25
CA LYS A 293 25.93 -8.38 -14.47
C LYS A 293 24.67 -9.06 -15.01
N LYS A 294 24.57 -9.18 -16.33
CA LYS A 294 23.50 -9.96 -16.98
C LYS A 294 23.53 -11.43 -16.59
N GLU A 295 24.70 -12.06 -16.61
CA GLU A 295 24.86 -13.45 -16.17
C GLU A 295 24.54 -13.64 -14.67
N GLU A 296 24.95 -12.69 -13.83
CA GLU A 296 24.60 -12.69 -12.41
C GLU A 296 23.09 -12.56 -12.21
N LEU A 297 22.48 -11.56 -12.85
CA LEU A 297 21.04 -11.31 -12.78
C LEU A 297 20.25 -12.55 -13.24
N TYR A 298 20.69 -13.20 -14.31
CA TYR A 298 20.09 -14.46 -14.77
C TYR A 298 20.15 -15.55 -13.71
N ARG A 299 21.31 -15.73 -13.07
CA ARG A 299 21.47 -16.75 -12.03
C ARG A 299 20.59 -16.46 -10.81
N GLN A 300 20.48 -15.19 -10.42
CA GLN A 300 19.63 -14.76 -9.31
C GLN A 300 18.14 -14.93 -9.66
N LEU A 301 17.72 -14.53 -10.86
CA LEU A 301 16.35 -14.77 -11.34
C LEU A 301 15.98 -16.25 -11.35
N ASP A 302 16.84 -17.12 -11.87
CA ASP A 302 16.55 -18.55 -11.92
C ASP A 302 16.44 -19.16 -10.50
N ARG A 303 17.11 -18.55 -9.52
CA ARG A 303 17.04 -18.92 -8.11
C ARG A 303 15.81 -18.35 -7.41
N TYR A 304 15.42 -17.11 -7.70
CA TYR A 304 14.37 -16.38 -6.98
C TYR A 304 12.99 -16.62 -7.59
N VAL A 305 12.93 -16.75 -8.91
CA VAL A 305 11.70 -16.89 -9.70
C VAL A 305 11.86 -18.00 -10.76
N PRO A 306 12.02 -19.26 -10.33
CA PRO A 306 12.32 -20.37 -11.23
C PRO A 306 11.26 -20.53 -12.32
N GLY A 307 11.69 -20.61 -13.58
CA GLY A 307 10.82 -20.75 -14.74
C GLY A 307 10.23 -19.44 -15.28
N PHE A 308 10.56 -18.30 -14.68
CA PHE A 308 10.03 -16.99 -15.09
C PHE A 308 10.58 -16.56 -16.45
N ARG A 309 11.89 -16.71 -16.66
CA ARG A 309 12.55 -16.35 -17.92
C ARG A 309 12.05 -17.18 -19.09
N GLU A 310 11.88 -18.49 -18.91
CA GLU A 310 11.34 -19.35 -19.95
C GLU A 310 9.89 -18.98 -20.29
N ALA A 311 9.12 -18.50 -19.31
CA ALA A 311 7.79 -17.98 -19.55
C ALA A 311 7.82 -16.63 -20.30
N GLU A 312 8.74 -15.72 -19.95
CA GLU A 312 8.96 -14.49 -20.72
C GLU A 312 9.37 -14.79 -22.17
N ASP A 313 10.30 -15.71 -22.38
CA ASP A 313 10.76 -16.12 -23.72
C ASP A 313 9.60 -16.69 -24.56
N GLN A 314 8.73 -17.50 -23.95
CA GLN A 314 7.54 -18.05 -24.61
C GLN A 314 6.47 -16.99 -24.92
N GLY A 315 6.35 -15.97 -24.06
CA GLY A 315 5.38 -14.90 -24.20
C GLY A 315 5.94 -13.60 -24.79
N ASN A 316 7.09 -13.66 -25.48
CA ASN A 316 7.76 -12.52 -26.11
C ASN A 316 7.97 -11.33 -25.15
N GLY A 317 8.54 -11.62 -23.97
CA GLY A 317 8.81 -10.66 -22.92
C GLY A 317 7.74 -10.56 -21.84
N LEU A 318 6.60 -11.26 -21.97
CA LEU A 318 5.59 -11.34 -20.92
C LEU A 318 5.44 -12.78 -20.41
N ALA A 319 5.61 -12.99 -19.11
CA ALA A 319 5.42 -14.30 -18.46
C ALA A 319 3.93 -14.66 -18.27
N ILE A 320 3.15 -14.68 -19.37
CA ILE A 320 1.71 -14.97 -19.33
C ILE A 320 1.46 -16.39 -18.79
N GLY A 321 0.60 -16.48 -17.78
CA GLY A 321 0.27 -17.76 -17.13
C GLY A 321 1.32 -18.23 -16.12
N TYR A 322 2.36 -17.44 -15.86
CA TYR A 322 3.26 -17.68 -14.74
C TYR A 322 2.50 -17.50 -13.41
N ALA A 323 2.52 -18.52 -12.57
CA ALA A 323 1.91 -18.46 -11.25
C ALA A 323 2.80 -17.63 -10.31
N LEU A 324 2.27 -16.52 -9.79
CA LEU A 324 2.99 -15.63 -8.87
C LEU A 324 3.47 -16.35 -7.60
N GLU A 325 2.78 -17.40 -7.17
CA GLU A 325 3.16 -18.24 -6.02
C GLU A 325 4.48 -19.01 -6.25
N ARG A 326 5.01 -19.03 -7.48
CA ARG A 326 6.33 -19.61 -7.78
C ARG A 326 7.49 -18.66 -7.47
N ILE A 327 7.21 -17.40 -7.15
CA ILE A 327 8.21 -16.44 -6.67
C ILE A 327 8.66 -16.88 -5.27
N LEU A 328 9.97 -17.03 -5.05
CA LEU A 328 10.56 -17.53 -3.82
C LEU A 328 11.11 -16.36 -2.97
N ALA A 329 10.37 -16.00 -1.92
CA ALA A 329 10.69 -14.98 -0.93
C ALA A 329 11.22 -15.59 0.38
N ASP A 330 11.75 -14.77 1.30
CA ASP A 330 12.08 -15.13 2.69
C ASP A 330 12.77 -16.49 2.84
N GLU A 331 14.04 -16.56 2.45
CA GLU A 331 14.86 -17.78 2.50
C GLU A 331 14.35 -18.92 1.58
N GLY A 332 13.54 -18.58 0.57
CA GLY A 332 13.14 -19.50 -0.50
C GLY A 332 11.74 -20.10 -0.35
N GLY A 333 10.92 -19.58 0.56
CA GLY A 333 9.49 -19.90 0.65
C GLY A 333 8.68 -19.28 -0.50
N PRO A 334 7.61 -19.93 -1.00
CA PRO A 334 6.78 -19.36 -2.05
C PRO A 334 6.05 -18.10 -1.59
N LEU A 335 5.83 -17.15 -2.51
CA LEU A 335 4.94 -16.02 -2.32
C LEU A 335 3.55 -16.53 -1.97
N ARG A 336 3.04 -16.11 -0.82
CA ARG A 336 1.71 -16.52 -0.35
C ARG A 336 0.69 -15.51 -0.83
N ILE A 337 -0.19 -15.90 -1.74
CA ILE A 337 -1.31 -15.05 -2.15
C ILE A 337 -2.52 -15.50 -1.34
N MET A 338 -3.06 -14.59 -0.54
CA MET A 338 -4.11 -14.91 0.41
C MET A 338 -5.21 -13.87 0.32
N ASP A 339 -6.45 -14.30 0.48
CA ASP A 339 -7.53 -13.38 0.73
C ASP A 339 -7.35 -12.84 2.15
N ALA A 340 -7.43 -11.53 2.33
CA ALA A 340 -7.11 -10.93 3.63
C ALA A 340 -8.03 -11.40 4.77
N ALA A 341 -9.21 -11.94 4.45
CA ALA A 341 -10.09 -12.60 5.41
C ALA A 341 -9.58 -13.97 5.87
N GLU A 342 -8.88 -14.71 5.00
CA GLU A 342 -8.36 -16.07 5.26
C GLU A 342 -7.04 -16.06 6.04
N ASP A 343 -6.22 -15.01 5.89
CA ASP A 343 -4.97 -14.85 6.66
C ASP A 343 -5.23 -14.77 8.17
N TYR A 344 -6.34 -14.15 8.54
CA TYR A 344 -6.76 -14.03 9.92
C TYR A 344 -7.13 -15.37 10.57
N GLU A 345 -7.84 -16.26 9.87
CA GLU A 345 -8.26 -17.55 10.43
C GLU A 345 -7.07 -18.47 10.73
N ARG A 346 -5.98 -18.36 9.96
CA ARG A 346 -4.74 -19.13 10.19
C ARG A 346 -3.92 -18.62 11.36
N ASN A 347 -3.81 -17.31 11.54
CA ASN A 347 -3.02 -16.75 12.64
C ASN A 347 -3.63 -17.09 14.01
N LEU A 348 -4.92 -17.44 14.07
CA LEU A 348 -5.60 -17.97 15.25
C LEU A 348 -5.29 -19.44 15.57
N GLU A 349 -4.87 -20.25 14.60
CA GLU A 349 -4.53 -21.67 14.84
C GLU A 349 -3.10 -21.86 15.39
N VAL A 350 -2.29 -20.81 15.35
CA VAL A 350 -0.87 -20.83 15.74
C VAL A 350 -0.61 -20.10 17.07
N SER A 351 -1.56 -19.29 17.54
CA SER A 351 -1.59 -18.68 18.89
C SER A 351 -2.34 -19.54 19.89
#